data_AF-A0A1I5S9Y4-F1
#
_entry.id   AF-A0A1I5S9Y4-F1
#
_cell.length_a   1.000
_cell.length_b   1.000
_cell.length_c   1.000
_cell.angle_alpha   90.00
_cell.angle_beta   90.00
_cell.angle_gamma   90.00
#
_symmetry.space_group_name_H-M   'P 1'
#
loop_
_entity.id
_entity.type
_entity.pdbx_description
1 polymer ?
#
loop_
_entity_poly.entity_id
_entity_poly.type
_entity_poly.pdbx_seq_one_letter_code
_entity_poly.pdbx_strand_id
1 'polypeptide(L)'
;MRILRSRPLHLALIAAAALPVAGCARRGSQADIPYVARDVGTLYTTAKRRLDQGRYKEAAQLFDEVERQHPYSIWARRAQLMSAFSYYLAKDYTQSIQSAQRFISVHPGNRDAPYAYYLVALGYYEQIQDVTRDQKITRQALDALGELNRRYPNTRYASDARLKIDLVNDHLAGKEMEIGRFYEARGQWLAANMRFRTVIDQYQTTTHAPEALLRQTETYLQLGLRGEAQKSAAVLGRNYPGSDWYQRAYKIMSDNPVKPIAPVPAGTPIVPDGTPAALPKSLPGESSDEPRAAQPAGTPAPVAADPATSATTVGPNPVAGTPASTAPQP
;
A
#
# COMPACT_ATOMS: atom_id res chain seq x y z
N MET A 1 2.27 79.60 -15.97
CA MET A 1 2.95 79.06 -14.77
C MET A 1 3.39 77.62 -15.05
N ARG A 2 4.71 77.35 -15.08
CA ARG A 2 5.29 76.03 -15.37
C ARG A 2 5.39 75.23 -14.07
N ILE A 3 4.81 74.04 -14.03
CA ILE A 3 4.86 73.11 -12.89
C ILE A 3 6.26 72.46 -12.88
N LEU A 4 7.09 72.80 -11.89
CA LEU A 4 8.37 72.14 -11.67
C LEU A 4 8.13 70.71 -11.14
N ARG A 5 8.51 69.71 -11.94
CA ARG A 5 8.53 68.29 -11.56
C ARG A 5 9.65 68.04 -10.56
N SER A 6 9.30 67.65 -9.33
CA SER A 6 10.20 67.24 -8.24
C SER A 6 10.81 65.85 -8.50
N ARG A 7 11.75 65.78 -9.46
CA ARG A 7 12.53 64.58 -9.75
C ARG A 7 13.50 64.09 -8.64
N PRO A 8 14.01 64.90 -7.69
CA PRO A 8 14.96 64.38 -6.70
C PRO A 8 14.27 63.60 -5.56
N LEU A 9 12.97 63.83 -5.33
CA LEU A 9 12.22 63.15 -4.26
C LEU A 9 11.93 61.68 -4.62
N HIS A 10 11.66 61.39 -5.90
CA HIS A 10 11.39 60.04 -6.37
C HIS A 10 12.66 59.15 -6.39
N LEU A 11 13.84 59.73 -6.62
CA LEU A 11 15.11 58.99 -6.56
C LEU A 11 15.49 58.59 -5.13
N ALA A 12 15.21 59.45 -4.15
CA ALA A 12 15.45 59.13 -2.73
C ALA A 12 14.50 58.02 -2.22
N LEU A 13 13.26 57.98 -2.72
CA LEU A 13 12.26 57.00 -2.30
C LEU A 13 12.52 55.59 -2.91
N ILE A 14 13.15 55.52 -4.08
CA ILE A 14 13.57 54.25 -4.70
C ILE A 14 14.81 53.68 -3.99
N ALA A 15 15.74 54.53 -3.52
CA ALA A 15 16.92 54.08 -2.77
C ALA A 15 16.57 53.51 -1.38
N ALA A 16 15.54 54.05 -0.71
CA ALA A 16 15.08 53.55 0.59
C ALA A 16 14.34 52.19 0.49
N ALA A 17 13.74 51.88 -0.67
CA ALA A 17 13.03 50.62 -0.90
C ALA A 17 13.96 49.43 -1.23
N ALA A 18 15.24 49.68 -1.54
CA ALA A 18 16.21 48.63 -1.89
C ALA A 18 16.91 47.99 -0.68
N LEU A 19 16.71 48.48 0.54
CA LEU A 19 17.44 48.02 1.73
C LEU A 19 16.90 46.79 2.51
N PRO A 20 15.75 46.14 2.24
CA PRO A 20 15.34 44.98 3.06
C PRO A 20 15.79 43.61 2.53
N VAL A 21 16.61 43.50 1.46
CA VAL A 21 17.01 42.18 0.89
C VAL A 21 18.25 41.58 1.58
N ALA A 22 18.90 42.28 2.52
CA ALA A 22 19.97 41.71 3.35
C ALA A 22 19.46 40.91 4.57
N GLY A 23 18.24 40.36 4.48
CA GLY A 23 17.60 39.53 5.50
C GLY A 23 17.99 38.06 5.41
N CYS A 24 19.03 37.67 6.13
CA CYS A 24 19.21 36.36 6.76
C CYS A 24 18.98 35.09 5.92
N ALA A 25 19.83 34.84 4.93
CA ALA A 25 20.16 33.46 4.56
C ALA A 25 21.22 32.89 5.52
N ARG A 26 20.92 32.81 6.84
CA ARG A 26 21.74 31.99 7.75
C ARG A 26 21.28 30.54 7.58
N ARG A 27 21.72 29.93 6.48
CA ARG A 27 21.69 28.48 6.32
C ARG A 27 22.69 27.94 7.33
N GLY A 28 22.23 27.70 8.55
CA GLY A 28 23.00 26.93 9.52
C GLY A 28 23.23 25.57 8.88
N SER A 29 24.42 25.35 8.32
CA SER A 29 24.89 23.99 8.14
C SER A 29 24.76 23.33 9.50
N GLN A 30 24.18 22.13 9.51
CA GLN A 30 24.22 21.27 10.67
C GLN A 30 25.71 21.15 11.03
N ALA A 31 26.15 21.88 12.06
CA ALA A 31 27.55 21.88 12.43
C ALA A 31 27.81 20.50 13.01
N ASP A 32 28.41 19.62 12.20
CA ASP A 32 28.96 18.37 12.67
C ASP A 32 29.87 18.68 13.86
N ILE A 33 29.71 17.93 14.95
CA ILE A 33 30.56 18.12 16.12
C ILE A 33 32.01 17.98 15.66
N PRO A 34 32.87 18.99 15.90
CA PRO A 34 34.23 18.93 15.40
C PRO A 34 34.94 17.68 15.94
N TYR A 35 35.68 17.01 15.06
CA TYR A 35 36.51 15.87 15.42
C TYR A 35 37.42 16.25 16.60
N VAL A 36 37.24 15.59 17.74
CA VAL A 36 38.17 15.68 18.88
C VAL A 36 38.45 14.26 19.34
N ALA A 37 39.71 13.83 19.20
CA ALA A 37 40.17 12.55 19.70
C ALA A 37 39.98 12.51 21.23
N ARG A 38 39.22 11.54 21.70
CA ARG A 38 38.92 11.34 23.13
C ARG A 38 38.91 9.86 23.45
N ASP A 39 39.18 9.52 24.70
CA ASP A 39 39.04 8.13 25.13
C ASP A 39 37.57 7.68 25.05
N VAL A 40 37.38 6.38 24.81
CA VAL A 40 36.05 5.81 24.59
C VAL A 40 35.12 5.99 25.79
N GLY A 41 35.65 5.92 27.01
CA GLY A 41 34.87 6.06 28.24
C GLY A 41 34.33 7.47 28.40
N THR A 42 35.16 8.49 28.16
CA THR A 42 34.75 9.89 28.19
C THR A 42 33.75 10.21 27.09
N LEU A 43 33.95 9.73 25.86
CA LEU A 43 33.00 9.93 24.77
C LEU A 43 31.63 9.35 25.11
N TYR A 44 31.60 8.07 25.49
CA TYR A 44 30.36 7.37 25.82
C TYR A 44 29.64 8.02 27.02
N THR A 45 30.38 8.37 28.07
CA THR A 45 29.82 9.02 29.26
C THR A 45 29.29 10.42 28.94
N THR A 46 29.95 11.15 28.05
CA THR A 46 29.49 12.47 27.58
C THR A 46 28.22 12.33 26.75
N ALA A 47 28.18 11.37 25.82
CA ALA A 47 26.99 11.05 25.02
C ALA A 47 25.79 10.71 25.93
N LYS A 48 25.99 9.81 26.89
CA LYS A 48 24.98 9.46 27.90
C LYS A 48 24.52 10.68 28.70
N ARG A 49 25.43 11.55 29.13
CA ARG A 49 25.05 12.79 29.84
C ARG A 49 24.19 13.70 28.98
N ARG A 50 24.47 13.83 27.68
CA ARG A 50 23.61 14.60 26.75
C ARG A 50 22.24 13.97 26.60
N LEU A 51 22.18 12.65 26.51
CA LEU A 51 20.92 11.90 26.46
C LEU A 51 20.09 12.16 27.72
N ASP A 52 20.70 12.03 28.90
CA ASP A 52 20.05 12.25 30.20
C ASP A 52 19.56 13.72 30.36
N GLN A 53 20.19 14.66 29.66
CA GLN A 53 19.80 16.09 29.61
C GLN A 53 18.71 16.41 28.58
N GLY A 54 18.18 15.41 27.85
CA GLY A 54 17.21 15.63 26.78
C GLY A 54 17.83 16.19 25.48
N ARG A 55 19.15 16.29 25.39
CA ARG A 55 19.88 16.78 24.20
C ARG A 55 20.11 15.64 23.22
N TYR A 56 19.00 15.08 22.71
CA TYR A 56 18.98 13.81 21.98
C TYR A 56 19.81 13.82 20.69
N LYS A 57 19.71 14.87 19.87
CA LYS A 57 20.46 14.97 18.61
C LYS A 57 21.97 15.00 18.84
N GLU A 58 22.42 15.76 19.83
CA GLU A 58 23.85 15.80 20.19
C GLU A 58 24.32 14.50 20.82
N ALA A 59 23.47 13.85 21.63
CA ALA A 59 23.78 12.53 22.18
C ALA A 59 23.99 11.51 21.06
N ALA A 60 23.12 11.50 20.05
CA ALA A 60 23.23 10.63 18.88
C ALA A 60 24.56 10.83 18.15
N GLN A 61 24.92 12.09 17.84
CA GLN A 61 26.19 12.42 17.22
C GLN A 61 27.39 11.98 18.06
N LEU A 62 27.35 12.16 19.38
CA LEU A 62 28.43 11.69 20.27
C LEU A 62 28.51 10.16 20.36
N PHE A 63 27.38 9.45 20.24
CA PHE A 63 27.38 8.00 20.14
C PHE A 63 27.94 7.52 18.79
N ASP A 64 27.63 8.20 17.69
CA ASP A 64 28.25 7.93 16.37
C ASP A 64 29.77 8.13 16.42
N GLU A 65 30.22 9.16 17.14
CA GLU A 65 31.65 9.43 17.37
C GLU A 65 32.37 8.31 18.13
N VAL A 66 31.68 7.61 19.05
CA VAL A 66 32.24 6.43 19.74
C VAL A 66 32.51 5.31 18.73
N GLU A 67 31.55 5.01 17.85
CA GLU A 67 31.71 3.99 16.80
C GLU A 67 32.82 4.39 15.83
N ARG A 68 32.83 5.66 15.39
CA ARG A 68 33.77 6.18 14.39
C ARG A 68 35.21 6.19 14.89
N GLN A 69 35.44 6.58 16.16
CA GLN A 69 36.80 6.67 16.72
C GLN A 69 37.29 5.34 17.30
N HIS A 70 36.39 4.49 17.81
CA HIS A 70 36.75 3.26 18.53
C HIS A 70 35.96 2.04 18.06
N PRO A 71 35.95 1.68 16.77
CA PRO A 71 35.00 0.70 16.18
C PRO A 71 35.10 -0.72 16.78
N TYR A 72 36.26 -1.11 17.30
CA TYR A 72 36.48 -2.42 17.91
C TYR A 72 36.26 -2.45 19.43
N SER A 73 35.90 -1.31 20.03
CA SER A 73 35.62 -1.24 21.46
C SER A 73 34.35 -2.01 21.83
N ILE A 74 34.34 -2.58 23.03
CA ILE A 74 33.13 -3.16 23.62
C ILE A 74 31.97 -2.15 23.68
N TRP A 75 32.29 -0.85 23.74
CA TRP A 75 31.33 0.24 23.78
C TRP A 75 30.78 0.64 22.41
N ALA A 76 31.47 0.33 21.30
CA ALA A 76 31.06 0.75 19.95
C ALA A 76 29.70 0.16 19.58
N ARG A 77 29.53 -1.16 19.79
CA ARG A 77 28.25 -1.85 19.52
C ARG A 77 27.10 -1.23 20.31
N ARG A 78 27.33 -0.94 21.59
CA ARG A 78 26.32 -0.32 22.45
C ARG A 78 26.04 1.11 22.00
N ALA A 79 27.08 1.88 21.65
CA ALA A 79 26.94 3.24 21.18
C ALA A 79 26.14 3.33 19.89
N GLN A 80 26.37 2.44 18.93
CA GLN A 80 25.60 2.41 17.67
C GLN A 80 24.09 2.27 17.91
N LEU A 81 23.68 1.34 18.79
CA LEU A 81 22.26 1.21 19.17
C LEU A 81 21.73 2.42 19.94
N MET A 82 22.55 2.98 20.84
CA MET A 82 22.20 4.20 21.57
C MET A 82 22.09 5.44 20.67
N SER A 83 22.84 5.49 19.58
CA SER A 83 22.73 6.51 18.53
C SER A 83 21.36 6.43 17.85
N ALA A 84 20.97 5.24 17.36
CA ALA A 84 19.65 5.02 16.78
C ALA A 84 18.52 5.44 17.74
N PHE A 85 18.59 5.01 18.99
CA PHE A 85 17.62 5.39 20.02
C PHE A 85 17.58 6.90 20.27
N SER A 86 18.74 7.55 20.33
CA SER A 86 18.83 9.00 20.53
C SER A 86 18.26 9.77 19.34
N TYR A 87 18.48 9.31 18.10
CA TYR A 87 17.82 9.89 16.92
C TYR A 87 16.30 9.71 16.96
N TYR A 88 15.80 8.57 17.40
CA TYR A 88 14.36 8.35 17.60
C TYR A 88 13.76 9.36 18.59
N LEU A 89 14.40 9.54 19.76
CA LEU A 89 13.97 10.53 20.76
C LEU A 89 14.05 11.97 20.23
N ALA A 90 15.01 12.26 19.35
CA ALA A 90 15.12 13.53 18.66
C ALA A 90 14.05 13.75 17.57
N LYS A 91 13.18 12.75 17.32
CA LYS A 91 12.22 12.69 16.20
C LYS A 91 12.89 12.73 14.81
N ASP A 92 14.18 12.40 14.75
CA ASP A 92 14.91 12.23 13.49
C ASP A 92 14.80 10.76 13.06
N TYR A 93 13.59 10.37 12.67
CA TYR A 93 13.26 8.97 12.40
C TYR A 93 14.06 8.39 11.24
N THR A 94 14.40 9.21 10.24
CA THR A 94 15.25 8.78 9.11
C THR A 94 16.64 8.37 9.58
N GLN A 95 17.30 9.18 10.41
CA GLN A 95 18.61 8.82 10.97
C GLN A 95 18.52 7.63 11.93
N SER A 96 17.45 7.57 12.74
CA SER A 96 17.18 6.43 13.62
C SER A 96 17.09 5.12 12.83
N ILE A 97 16.29 5.09 11.76
CA ILE A 97 16.12 3.91 10.90
C ILE A 97 17.46 3.49 10.29
N GLN A 98 18.21 4.44 9.73
CA GLN A 98 19.50 4.14 9.10
C GLN A 98 20.52 3.58 10.10
N SER A 99 20.62 4.18 11.28
CA SER A 99 21.51 3.74 12.35
C SER A 99 21.11 2.35 12.89
N ALA A 100 19.81 2.12 13.12
CA ALA A 100 19.31 0.82 13.55
C ALA A 100 19.50 -0.29 12.49
N GLN A 101 19.26 0.02 11.20
CA GLN A 101 19.52 -0.91 10.10
C GLN A 101 21.00 -1.28 10.00
N ARG A 102 21.90 -0.32 10.20
CA ARG A 102 23.35 -0.58 10.26
C ARG A 102 23.70 -1.50 11.43
N PHE A 103 23.14 -1.27 12.61
CA PHE A 103 23.35 -2.17 13.75
C PHE A 103 22.90 -3.61 13.42
N ILE A 104 21.74 -3.76 12.79
CA ILE A 104 21.22 -5.09 12.41
C ILE A 104 22.13 -5.77 11.38
N SER A 105 22.63 -5.03 10.38
CA SER A 105 23.47 -5.61 9.34
C SER A 105 24.84 -6.02 9.84
N VAL A 106 25.44 -5.22 10.74
CA VAL A 106 26.78 -5.51 11.30
C VAL A 106 26.70 -6.52 12.46
N HIS A 107 25.59 -6.55 13.20
CA HIS A 107 25.45 -7.36 14.43
C HIS A 107 24.14 -8.17 14.51
N PRO A 108 23.83 -9.04 13.53
CA PRO A 108 22.53 -9.71 13.44
C PRO A 108 22.22 -10.67 14.60
N GLY A 109 23.25 -11.28 15.22
CA GLY A 109 23.10 -12.20 16.36
C GLY A 109 23.17 -11.54 17.73
N ASN A 110 23.19 -10.20 17.81
CA ASN A 110 23.28 -9.50 19.07
C ASN A 110 21.98 -9.65 19.89
N ARG A 111 22.09 -9.81 21.21
CA ARG A 111 20.94 -9.85 22.14
C ARG A 111 20.03 -8.62 22.03
N ASP A 112 20.58 -7.48 21.61
CA ASP A 112 19.86 -6.22 21.48
C ASP A 112 19.29 -6.01 20.06
N ALA A 113 19.50 -6.96 19.14
CA ALA A 113 18.92 -6.92 17.79
C ALA A 113 17.38 -6.76 17.77
N PRO A 114 16.59 -7.43 18.64
CA PRO A 114 15.14 -7.22 18.67
C PRO A 114 14.76 -5.75 18.91
N TYR A 115 15.56 -5.02 19.72
CA TYR A 115 15.31 -3.61 19.97
C TYR A 115 15.67 -2.73 18.76
N ALA A 116 16.73 -3.06 18.03
CA ALA A 116 17.06 -2.37 16.79
C ALA A 116 15.98 -2.54 15.72
N TYR A 117 15.45 -3.76 15.52
CA TYR A 117 14.32 -4.00 14.63
C TYR A 117 13.08 -3.20 15.06
N TYR A 118 12.83 -3.12 16.37
CA TYR A 118 11.75 -2.30 16.91
C TYR A 118 11.93 -0.81 16.65
N LEU A 119 13.15 -0.26 16.77
CA LEU A 119 13.42 1.14 16.40
C LEU A 119 13.20 1.43 14.91
N VAL A 120 13.55 0.49 14.02
CA VAL A 120 13.24 0.62 12.59
C VAL A 120 11.72 0.68 12.38
N ALA A 121 11.00 -0.25 12.99
CA ALA A 121 9.55 -0.34 12.86
C ALA A 121 8.84 0.91 13.42
N LEU A 122 9.24 1.37 14.61
CA LEU A 122 8.75 2.61 15.19
C LEU A 122 9.10 3.83 14.34
N GLY A 123 10.31 3.90 13.79
CA GLY A 123 10.70 4.99 12.92
C GLY A 123 9.77 5.16 11.71
N TYR A 124 9.34 4.06 11.08
CA TYR A 124 8.34 4.13 10.01
C TYR A 124 6.94 4.42 10.56
N TYR A 125 6.55 3.81 11.68
CA TYR A 125 5.24 3.99 12.30
C TYR A 125 4.97 5.46 12.68
N GLU A 126 5.94 6.15 13.28
CA GLU A 126 5.81 7.57 13.67
C GLU A 126 5.78 8.53 12.47
N GLN A 127 6.13 8.05 11.27
CA GLN A 127 6.07 8.81 10.02
C GLN A 127 4.78 8.54 9.23
N ILE A 128 3.86 7.72 9.74
CA ILE A 128 2.55 7.50 9.12
C ILE A 128 1.81 8.84 9.08
N GLN A 129 1.35 9.19 7.88
CA GLN A 129 0.54 10.38 7.64
C GLN A 129 -0.93 10.00 7.52
N ASP A 130 -1.78 11.03 7.48
CA ASP A 130 -3.22 10.90 7.26
C ASP A 130 -3.59 9.95 6.11
N VAL A 131 -4.72 9.26 6.27
CA VAL A 131 -5.27 8.29 5.33
C VAL A 131 -5.41 8.83 3.89
N THR A 132 -5.63 10.12 3.72
CA THR A 132 -5.73 10.74 2.38
C THR A 132 -4.40 10.81 1.64
N ARG A 133 -3.26 10.70 2.33
CA ARG A 133 -1.90 10.79 1.76
C ARG A 133 -1.41 9.47 1.17
N ASP A 134 -0.21 9.50 0.59
CA ASP A 134 0.48 8.29 0.10
C ASP A 134 0.79 7.34 1.26
N GLN A 135 0.59 6.05 1.02
CA GLN A 135 0.67 5.01 2.06
C GLN A 135 1.95 4.17 1.97
N LYS A 136 2.99 4.63 1.25
CA LYS A 136 4.26 3.89 1.14
C LYS A 136 4.91 3.69 2.51
N ILE A 137 5.01 4.74 3.31
CA ILE A 137 5.59 4.66 4.66
C ILE A 137 4.76 3.73 5.55
N THR A 138 3.43 3.79 5.47
CA THR A 138 2.52 2.92 6.21
C THR A 138 2.76 1.43 5.91
N ARG A 139 2.97 1.08 4.63
CA ARG A 139 3.35 -0.29 4.25
C ARG A 139 4.74 -0.68 4.75
N GLN A 140 5.71 0.22 4.70
CA GLN A 140 7.04 -0.02 5.27
C GLN A 140 6.99 -0.24 6.79
N ALA A 141 6.10 0.46 7.50
CA ALA A 141 5.85 0.21 8.91
C ALA A 141 5.27 -1.19 9.14
N LEU A 142 4.26 -1.59 8.35
CA LEU A 142 3.67 -2.93 8.42
C LEU A 142 4.73 -4.02 8.20
N ASP A 143 5.55 -3.88 7.16
CA ASP A 143 6.61 -4.82 6.82
C ASP A 143 7.64 -4.94 7.96
N ALA A 144 8.09 -3.79 8.50
CA ALA A 144 9.08 -3.76 9.58
C ALA A 144 8.55 -4.34 10.91
N LEU A 145 7.29 -4.05 11.26
CA LEU A 145 6.61 -4.63 12.43
C LEU A 145 6.43 -6.15 12.26
N GLY A 146 6.01 -6.58 11.08
CA GLY A 146 5.85 -7.99 10.73
C GLY A 146 7.16 -8.76 10.82
N GLU A 147 8.25 -8.16 10.34
CA GLU A 147 9.59 -8.74 10.41
C GLU A 147 10.08 -8.93 11.85
N LEU A 148 9.86 -7.93 12.72
CA LEU A 148 10.16 -8.04 14.15
C LEU A 148 9.35 -9.18 14.80
N ASN A 149 8.05 -9.24 14.55
CA ASN A 149 7.19 -10.28 15.12
C ASN A 149 7.56 -11.69 14.63
N ARG A 150 7.94 -11.82 13.36
CA ARG A 150 8.36 -13.09 12.74
C ARG A 150 9.70 -13.58 13.29
N ARG A 151 10.69 -12.69 13.46
CA ARG A 151 12.03 -13.07 13.95
C ARG A 151 12.09 -13.23 15.47
N TYR A 152 11.37 -12.40 16.21
CA TYR A 152 11.50 -12.30 17.67
C TYR A 152 10.13 -12.34 18.40
N PRO A 153 9.29 -13.37 18.17
CA PRO A 153 7.90 -13.41 18.61
C PRO A 153 7.72 -13.34 20.14
N ASN A 154 8.70 -13.80 20.92
CA ASN A 154 8.60 -13.92 22.38
C ASN A 154 9.15 -12.70 23.14
N THR A 155 9.34 -11.56 22.46
CA THR A 155 9.86 -10.34 23.07
C THR A 155 8.73 -9.36 23.41
N ARG A 156 8.95 -8.49 24.41
CA ARG A 156 8.02 -7.39 24.72
C ARG A 156 7.77 -6.48 23.51
N TYR A 157 8.77 -6.33 22.64
CA TYR A 157 8.69 -5.53 21.43
C TYR A 157 7.75 -6.14 20.39
N ALA A 158 7.75 -7.48 20.26
CA ALA A 158 6.80 -8.17 19.39
C ALA A 158 5.35 -8.05 19.89
N SER A 159 5.14 -8.03 21.21
CA SER A 159 3.81 -7.80 21.78
C SER A 159 3.26 -6.43 21.40
N ASP A 160 4.05 -5.37 21.55
CA ASP A 160 3.66 -4.02 21.13
C ASP A 160 3.50 -3.94 19.60
N ALA A 161 4.40 -4.58 18.84
CA ALA A 161 4.34 -4.59 17.39
C ALA A 161 3.05 -5.21 16.83
N ARG A 162 2.51 -6.27 17.46
CA ARG A 162 1.22 -6.87 17.05
C ARG A 162 0.07 -5.86 17.16
N LEU A 163 0.00 -5.14 18.27
CA LEU A 163 -1.02 -4.10 18.44
C LEU A 163 -0.86 -3.01 17.35
N LYS A 164 0.38 -2.60 17.07
CA LYS A 164 0.64 -1.61 16.02
C LYS A 164 0.34 -2.14 14.62
N ILE A 165 0.53 -3.43 14.35
CA ILE A 165 0.13 -4.07 13.08
C ILE A 165 -1.38 -3.93 12.88
N ASP A 166 -2.17 -4.18 13.92
CA ASP A 166 -3.63 -4.04 13.84
C ASP A 166 -4.03 -2.59 13.53
N LEU A 167 -3.39 -1.61 14.19
CA LEU A 167 -3.62 -0.18 13.92
C LEU A 167 -3.21 0.23 12.49
N VAL A 168 -2.09 -0.29 12.00
CA VAL A 168 -1.62 -0.02 10.63
C VAL A 168 -2.56 -0.63 9.60
N ASN A 169 -3.05 -1.85 9.84
CA ASN A 169 -4.04 -2.49 8.97
C ASN A 169 -5.37 -1.73 8.96
N ASP A 170 -5.84 -1.26 10.12
CA ASP A 170 -7.03 -0.41 10.22
C ASP A 170 -6.86 0.89 9.42
N HIS A 171 -5.69 1.53 9.51
CA HIS A 171 -5.37 2.72 8.73
C HIS A 171 -5.34 2.46 7.21
N LEU A 172 -4.74 1.34 6.78
CA LEU A 172 -4.73 0.94 5.37
C LEU A 172 -6.11 0.58 4.85
N ALA A 173 -6.94 -0.06 5.66
CA ALA A 173 -8.35 -0.30 5.33
C ALA A 173 -9.12 1.01 5.19
N GLY A 174 -8.87 1.98 6.07
CA GLY A 174 -9.42 3.33 5.98
C GLY A 174 -9.11 4.00 4.63
N LYS A 175 -7.92 3.77 4.05
CA LYS A 175 -7.55 4.28 2.73
C LYS A 175 -8.46 3.75 1.64
N GLU A 176 -8.67 2.44 1.63
CA GLU A 176 -9.51 1.79 0.64
C GLU A 176 -10.99 2.20 0.82
N MET A 177 -11.45 2.35 2.07
CA MET A 177 -12.78 2.89 2.36
C MET A 177 -12.97 4.30 1.83
N GLU A 178 -12.00 5.20 2.02
CA GLU A 178 -12.09 6.58 1.55
C GLU A 178 -12.19 6.65 0.03
N ILE A 179 -11.37 5.86 -0.68
CA ILE A 179 -11.43 5.77 -2.14
C ILE A 179 -12.75 5.13 -2.60
N GLY A 180 -13.21 4.09 -1.89
CA GLY A 180 -14.49 3.43 -2.18
C GLY A 180 -15.67 4.38 -2.08
N ARG A 181 -15.79 5.11 -0.96
CA ARG A 181 -16.84 6.12 -0.73
C ARG A 181 -16.78 7.24 -1.78
N PHE A 182 -15.59 7.65 -2.18
CA PHE A 182 -15.40 8.66 -3.23
C PHE A 182 -15.96 8.21 -4.59
N TYR A 183 -15.73 6.95 -4.98
CA TYR A 183 -16.30 6.39 -6.20
C TYR A 183 -17.82 6.17 -6.09
N GLU A 184 -18.27 5.68 -4.94
CA GLU A 184 -19.68 5.44 -4.62
C GLU A 184 -20.50 6.73 -4.76
N ALA A 185 -20.02 7.83 -4.17
CA ALA A 185 -20.67 9.15 -4.23
C ALA A 185 -20.84 9.69 -5.66
N ARG A 186 -20.11 9.14 -6.63
CA ARG A 186 -20.18 9.53 -8.06
C ARG A 186 -20.91 8.52 -8.93
N GLY A 187 -21.53 7.50 -8.33
CA GLY A 187 -22.19 6.42 -9.05
C GLY A 187 -21.22 5.50 -9.81
N GLN A 188 -19.93 5.52 -9.48
CA GLN A 188 -18.95 4.62 -10.08
C GLN A 188 -18.93 3.29 -9.31
N TRP A 189 -20.05 2.58 -9.36
CA TRP A 189 -20.35 1.42 -8.53
C TRP A 189 -19.31 0.31 -8.68
N LEU A 190 -18.92 -0.06 -9.91
CA LEU A 190 -17.92 -1.12 -10.11
C LEU A 190 -16.57 -0.78 -9.44
N ALA A 191 -16.11 0.46 -9.57
CA ALA A 191 -14.86 0.90 -8.95
C ALA A 191 -14.96 0.94 -7.42
N ALA A 192 -16.09 1.40 -6.88
CA ALA A 192 -16.37 1.39 -5.45
C ALA A 192 -16.39 -0.06 -4.89
N ASN A 193 -17.07 -0.98 -5.60
CA ASN A 193 -17.15 -2.39 -5.21
C ASN A 193 -15.76 -3.03 -5.07
N MET A 194 -14.86 -2.75 -6.02
CA MET A 194 -13.50 -3.27 -5.98
C MET A 194 -12.73 -2.76 -4.75
N ARG A 195 -12.94 -1.51 -4.34
CA ARG A 195 -12.31 -0.94 -3.13
C ARG A 195 -12.84 -1.55 -1.85
N PHE A 196 -14.16 -1.66 -1.71
CA PHE A 196 -14.77 -2.32 -0.56
C PHE A 196 -14.40 -3.81 -0.49
N ARG A 197 -14.29 -4.47 -1.64
CA ARG A 197 -13.80 -5.85 -1.73
C ARG A 197 -12.36 -5.96 -1.21
N THR A 198 -11.46 -5.04 -1.55
CA THR A 198 -10.09 -5.06 -0.99
C THR A 198 -10.11 -5.04 0.53
N VAL A 199 -10.99 -4.25 1.15
CA VAL A 199 -11.14 -4.22 2.62
C VAL A 199 -11.59 -5.59 3.15
N ILE A 200 -12.56 -6.22 2.50
CA ILE A 200 -13.09 -7.53 2.90
C ILE A 200 -12.09 -8.66 2.65
N ASP A 201 -11.28 -8.58 1.59
CA ASP A 201 -10.36 -9.66 1.23
C ASP A 201 -9.05 -9.54 2.03
N GLN A 202 -8.56 -8.32 2.32
CA GLN A 202 -7.24 -8.08 2.92
C GLN A 202 -7.28 -7.60 4.37
N TYR A 203 -8.36 -6.98 4.82
CA TYR A 203 -8.42 -6.26 6.10
C TYR A 203 -9.63 -6.69 6.97
N GLN A 204 -9.90 -7.99 7.00
CA GLN A 204 -11.09 -8.59 7.65
C GLN A 204 -11.23 -8.31 9.14
N THR A 205 -10.12 -8.12 9.85
CA THR A 205 -10.09 -7.90 11.31
C THR A 205 -10.21 -6.43 11.70
N THR A 206 -10.29 -5.52 10.73
CA THR A 206 -10.33 -4.08 10.97
C THR A 206 -11.74 -3.58 11.29
N THR A 207 -11.83 -2.40 11.89
CA THR A 207 -13.12 -1.78 12.22
C THR A 207 -13.92 -1.38 10.98
N HIS A 208 -13.28 -1.33 9.81
CA HIS A 208 -13.88 -0.99 8.53
C HIS A 208 -14.58 -2.15 7.83
N ALA A 209 -14.30 -3.41 8.19
CA ALA A 209 -14.87 -4.57 7.51
C ALA A 209 -16.41 -4.62 7.51
N PRO A 210 -17.13 -4.29 8.61
CA PRO A 210 -18.60 -4.27 8.62
C PRO A 210 -19.19 -3.21 7.69
N GLU A 211 -18.60 -2.01 7.65
CA GLU A 211 -19.03 -0.95 6.74
C GLU A 211 -18.76 -1.36 5.29
N ALA A 212 -17.58 -1.91 5.00
CA ALA A 212 -17.23 -2.36 3.66
C ALA A 212 -18.24 -3.38 3.11
N LEU A 213 -18.71 -4.33 3.93
CA LEU A 213 -19.74 -5.29 3.56
C LEU A 213 -21.10 -4.63 3.28
N LEU A 214 -21.52 -3.65 4.09
CA LEU A 214 -22.73 -2.88 3.79
C LEU A 214 -22.59 -2.17 2.45
N ARG A 215 -21.51 -1.41 2.27
CA ARG A 215 -21.28 -0.66 1.03
C ARG A 215 -21.18 -1.55 -0.18
N GLN A 216 -20.57 -2.74 -0.05
CA GLN A 216 -20.54 -3.74 -1.10
C GLN A 216 -21.95 -4.23 -1.45
N THR A 217 -22.81 -4.45 -0.44
CA THR A 217 -24.23 -4.78 -0.63
C THR A 217 -24.97 -3.67 -1.38
N GLU A 218 -24.82 -2.40 -0.96
CA GLU A 218 -25.39 -1.23 -1.63
C GLU A 218 -24.96 -1.18 -3.10
N THR A 219 -23.66 -1.35 -3.32
CA THR A 219 -23.07 -1.30 -4.65
C THR A 219 -23.57 -2.43 -5.56
N TYR A 220 -23.72 -3.66 -5.05
CA TYR A 220 -24.29 -4.77 -5.82
C TYR A 220 -25.74 -4.54 -6.21
N LEU A 221 -26.53 -3.91 -5.35
CA LEU A 221 -27.92 -3.56 -5.69
C LEU A 221 -27.98 -2.51 -6.79
N GLN A 222 -27.11 -1.51 -6.75
CA GLN A 222 -27.03 -0.49 -7.81
C GLN A 222 -26.58 -1.07 -9.15
N LEU A 223 -25.78 -2.14 -9.13
CA LEU A 223 -25.40 -2.91 -10.32
C LEU A 223 -26.48 -3.91 -10.78
N GLY A 224 -27.59 -4.06 -10.05
CA GLY A 224 -28.64 -5.04 -10.33
C GLY A 224 -28.31 -6.48 -9.91
N LEU A 225 -27.17 -6.70 -9.24
CA LEU A 225 -26.65 -8.00 -8.83
C LEU A 225 -27.24 -8.44 -7.48
N ARG A 226 -28.56 -8.62 -7.43
CA ARG A 226 -29.30 -8.89 -6.17
C ARG A 226 -28.82 -10.16 -5.44
N GLY A 227 -28.43 -11.19 -6.17
CA GLY A 227 -27.90 -12.42 -5.58
C GLY A 227 -26.58 -12.20 -4.83
N GLU A 228 -25.66 -11.40 -5.39
CA GLU A 228 -24.40 -11.06 -4.74
C GLU A 228 -24.61 -10.10 -3.56
N ALA A 229 -25.55 -9.16 -3.68
CA ALA A 229 -25.97 -8.31 -2.57
C ALA A 229 -26.46 -9.14 -1.36
N GLN A 230 -27.33 -10.12 -1.61
CA GLN A 230 -27.82 -11.02 -0.55
C GLN A 230 -26.69 -11.80 0.12
N LYS A 231 -25.73 -12.31 -0.66
CA LYS A 231 -24.56 -13.01 -0.12
C LYS A 231 -23.72 -12.09 0.77
N SER A 232 -23.40 -10.89 0.30
CA SER A 232 -22.62 -9.92 1.07
C SER A 232 -23.33 -9.53 2.39
N ALA A 233 -24.63 -9.26 2.34
CA ALA A 233 -25.45 -9.00 3.52
C ALA A 233 -25.53 -10.21 4.49
N ALA A 234 -25.57 -11.43 3.97
CA ALA A 234 -25.54 -12.65 4.78
C ALA A 234 -24.20 -12.82 5.51
N VAL A 235 -23.08 -12.53 4.85
CA VAL A 235 -21.75 -12.52 5.49
C VAL A 235 -21.70 -11.47 6.60
N LEU A 236 -22.22 -10.27 6.35
CA LEU A 236 -22.32 -9.20 7.35
C LEU A 236 -23.14 -9.65 8.57
N GLY A 237 -24.32 -10.23 8.34
CA GLY A 237 -25.18 -10.72 9.43
C GLY A 237 -24.58 -11.88 10.22
N ARG A 238 -23.81 -12.75 9.55
CA ARG A 238 -23.16 -13.89 10.21
C ARG A 238 -21.99 -13.47 11.10
N ASN A 239 -21.14 -12.55 10.63
CA ASN A 239 -19.91 -12.18 11.31
C ASN A 239 -20.08 -10.99 12.27
N TYR A 240 -21.03 -10.10 11.98
CA TYR A 240 -21.25 -8.86 12.76
C TYR A 240 -22.72 -8.70 13.16
N PRO A 241 -23.33 -9.69 13.84
CA PRO A 241 -24.71 -9.60 14.29
C PRO A 241 -24.88 -8.41 15.24
N GLY A 242 -25.96 -7.65 15.06
CA GLY A 242 -26.29 -6.50 15.91
C GLY A 242 -25.56 -5.19 15.59
N SER A 243 -24.64 -5.17 14.62
CA SER A 243 -24.04 -3.91 14.16
C SER A 243 -25.05 -2.99 13.46
N ASP A 244 -24.87 -1.67 13.57
CA ASP A 244 -25.69 -0.69 12.83
C ASP A 244 -25.60 -0.88 11.31
N TRP A 245 -24.46 -1.43 10.84
CA TRP A 245 -24.24 -1.82 9.45
C TRP A 245 -25.14 -2.97 9.04
N TYR A 246 -25.27 -4.01 9.89
CA TYR A 246 -26.16 -5.13 9.64
C TYR A 246 -27.64 -4.69 9.58
N GLN A 247 -28.09 -3.85 10.52
CA GLN A 247 -29.48 -3.37 10.53
C GLN A 247 -29.83 -2.62 9.22
N ARG A 248 -28.90 -1.78 8.74
CA ARG A 248 -29.04 -1.10 7.45
C ARG A 248 -29.07 -2.07 6.28
N ALA A 249 -28.17 -3.05 6.23
CA ALA A 249 -28.14 -4.06 5.17
C ALA A 249 -29.44 -4.88 5.15
N TYR A 250 -29.94 -5.29 6.32
CA TYR A 250 -31.18 -6.04 6.45
C TYR A 250 -32.37 -5.25 5.90
N LYS A 251 -32.47 -3.96 6.25
CA LYS A 251 -33.52 -3.07 5.73
C LYS A 251 -33.47 -2.98 4.21
N ILE A 252 -32.30 -2.63 3.65
CA ILE A 252 -32.13 -2.44 2.21
C ILE A 252 -32.42 -3.74 1.44
N MET A 253 -32.01 -4.90 1.96
CA MET A 253 -32.29 -6.20 1.33
C MET A 253 -33.75 -6.62 1.45
N SER A 254 -34.44 -6.25 2.53
CA SER A 254 -35.88 -6.49 2.68
C SER A 254 -36.68 -5.70 1.65
N ASP A 255 -36.25 -4.46 1.38
CA ASP A 255 -36.86 -3.61 0.35
C ASP A 255 -36.55 -4.08 -1.09
N ASN A 256 -35.49 -4.89 -1.26
CA ASN A 256 -34.99 -5.35 -2.56
C ASN A 256 -34.82 -6.88 -2.61
N PRO A 257 -35.92 -7.67 -2.48
CA PRO A 257 -35.83 -9.11 -2.42
C PRO A 257 -35.23 -9.72 -3.69
N VAL A 258 -34.46 -10.79 -3.52
CA VAL A 258 -33.96 -11.59 -4.65
C VAL A 258 -35.15 -12.28 -5.30
N LYS A 259 -35.38 -12.02 -6.58
CA LYS A 259 -36.39 -12.72 -7.37
C LYS A 259 -35.81 -14.07 -7.81
N PRO A 260 -36.42 -15.21 -7.44
CA PRO A 260 -35.99 -16.51 -7.95
C PRO A 260 -36.12 -16.52 -9.47
N ILE A 261 -35.02 -16.82 -10.17
CA ILE A 261 -35.05 -17.07 -11.62
C ILE A 261 -35.40 -18.55 -11.79
N ALA A 262 -36.49 -18.85 -12.49
CA ALA A 262 -36.86 -20.23 -12.77
C ALA A 262 -35.76 -20.90 -13.63
N PRO A 263 -35.42 -22.18 -13.39
CA PRO A 263 -34.48 -22.89 -14.24
C PRO A 263 -34.95 -22.86 -15.69
N VAL A 264 -34.10 -22.40 -16.60
CA VAL A 264 -34.40 -22.39 -18.03
C VAL A 264 -34.42 -23.84 -18.53
N PRO A 265 -35.53 -24.34 -19.12
CA PRO A 265 -35.60 -25.71 -19.62
C PRO A 265 -34.55 -25.93 -20.71
N ALA A 266 -33.87 -27.08 -20.67
CA ALA A 266 -32.87 -27.44 -21.67
C ALA A 266 -33.46 -27.35 -23.09
N GLY A 267 -32.79 -26.61 -23.99
CA GLY A 267 -33.23 -26.41 -25.38
C GLY A 267 -34.07 -25.16 -25.64
N THR A 268 -34.39 -24.35 -24.62
CA THR A 268 -35.05 -23.05 -24.87
C THR A 268 -34.02 -21.98 -25.28
N PRO A 269 -34.26 -21.23 -26.37
CA PRO A 269 -33.41 -20.11 -26.73
C PRO A 269 -33.48 -19.05 -25.61
N ILE A 270 -32.32 -18.63 -25.09
CA ILE A 270 -32.25 -17.53 -24.13
C ILE A 270 -32.52 -16.24 -24.90
N VAL A 271 -33.77 -15.80 -24.91
CA VAL A 271 -34.14 -14.49 -25.46
C VAL A 271 -34.08 -13.47 -24.32
N PRO A 272 -33.27 -12.40 -24.41
CA PRO A 272 -33.26 -11.34 -23.42
C PRO A 272 -34.64 -10.69 -23.32
N ASP A 273 -35.12 -10.50 -22.09
CA ASP A 273 -36.40 -9.83 -21.81
C ASP A 273 -36.43 -8.45 -22.48
N GLY A 274 -37.43 -8.22 -23.34
CA GLY A 274 -37.60 -6.98 -24.11
C GLY A 274 -37.24 -7.06 -25.60
N THR A 275 -36.82 -8.23 -26.11
CA THR A 275 -36.63 -8.44 -27.55
C THR A 275 -37.99 -8.66 -28.24
N PRO A 276 -38.42 -7.82 -29.20
CA PRO A 276 -39.65 -8.07 -29.96
C PRO A 276 -39.54 -9.42 -30.66
N ALA A 277 -40.53 -10.29 -30.46
CA ALA A 277 -40.53 -11.65 -30.95
C ALA A 277 -40.46 -11.71 -32.49
N ALA A 278 -39.25 -11.93 -33.02
CA ALA A 278 -39.08 -12.58 -34.30
C ALA A 278 -38.58 -14.00 -33.98
N LEU A 279 -39.50 -14.96 -33.91
CA LEU A 279 -39.15 -16.38 -33.97
C LEU A 279 -38.44 -16.61 -35.32
N PRO A 280 -37.16 -16.99 -35.39
CA PRO A 280 -36.58 -17.45 -36.64
C PRO A 280 -37.21 -18.82 -36.96
N LYS A 281 -37.71 -18.97 -38.19
CA LYS A 281 -38.34 -20.21 -38.70
C LYS A 281 -37.37 -21.37 -38.94
N SER A 282 -36.11 -21.27 -38.52
CA SER A 282 -35.16 -22.38 -38.49
C SER A 282 -33.94 -21.99 -37.65
N LEU A 283 -33.31 -23.00 -37.03
CA LEU A 283 -32.06 -22.83 -36.30
C LEU A 283 -30.89 -22.65 -37.31
N PRO A 284 -29.83 -21.89 -36.97
CA PRO A 284 -28.62 -21.85 -37.78
C PRO A 284 -27.99 -23.24 -37.86
N GLY A 285 -28.12 -23.90 -39.02
CA GLY A 285 -27.59 -25.25 -39.27
C GLY A 285 -28.59 -26.25 -39.85
N GLU A 286 -29.88 -25.92 -39.93
CA GLU A 286 -30.86 -26.75 -40.62
C GLU A 286 -30.72 -26.56 -42.15
N SER A 287 -30.07 -27.52 -42.81
CA SER A 287 -30.00 -27.55 -44.27
C SER A 287 -31.38 -27.84 -44.83
N SER A 288 -31.97 -26.89 -45.54
CA SER A 288 -33.10 -27.15 -46.43
C SER A 288 -32.66 -28.16 -47.49
N ASP A 289 -33.40 -29.26 -47.59
CA ASP A 289 -33.18 -30.41 -48.47
C ASP A 289 -33.45 -30.05 -49.95
N GLU A 290 -32.76 -29.04 -50.47
CA GLU A 290 -32.81 -28.66 -51.89
C GLU A 290 -31.52 -29.06 -52.61
N PRO A 291 -31.60 -29.72 -53.79
CA PRO A 291 -30.41 -30.12 -54.53
C PRO A 291 -29.63 -28.90 -55.02
N ARG A 292 -28.37 -28.79 -54.60
CA ARG A 292 -27.45 -27.71 -55.00
C ARG A 292 -27.15 -27.78 -56.50
N ALA A 293 -27.62 -26.78 -57.26
CA ALA A 293 -27.21 -26.60 -58.65
C ALA A 293 -25.70 -26.31 -58.76
N ALA A 294 -25.03 -27.01 -59.68
CA ALA A 294 -23.59 -26.88 -59.91
C ALA A 294 -23.24 -25.50 -60.51
N GLN A 295 -22.26 -24.81 -59.91
CA GLN A 295 -21.66 -23.60 -60.48
C GLN A 295 -20.36 -23.95 -61.23
N PRO A 296 -20.08 -23.32 -62.38
CA PRO A 296 -18.94 -23.66 -63.23
C PRO A 296 -17.61 -23.10 -62.70
N ALA A 297 -16.52 -23.81 -62.98
CA ALA A 297 -15.17 -23.48 -62.55
C ALA A 297 -14.61 -22.25 -63.29
N GLY A 298 -14.12 -21.26 -62.52
CA GLY A 298 -13.41 -20.08 -63.00
C GLY A 298 -11.99 -19.99 -62.42
N THR A 299 -11.04 -19.71 -63.32
CA THR A 299 -9.56 -19.80 -63.25
C THR A 299 -8.88 -18.86 -62.22
N PRO A 300 -7.70 -19.20 -61.65
CA PRO A 300 -7.02 -18.37 -60.65
C PRO A 300 -6.02 -17.36 -61.25
N ALA A 301 -5.83 -16.21 -60.57
CA ALA A 301 -4.76 -15.23 -60.85
C ALA A 301 -4.38 -14.48 -59.54
N PRO A 302 -3.23 -13.77 -59.45
CA PRO A 302 -2.05 -14.25 -58.71
C PRO A 302 -1.68 -13.40 -57.48
N VAL A 303 -0.77 -13.94 -56.67
CA VAL A 303 -0.27 -13.43 -55.38
C VAL A 303 0.85 -12.39 -55.61
N ALA A 304 0.78 -11.26 -54.90
CA ALA A 304 1.86 -10.27 -54.80
C ALA A 304 2.43 -10.23 -53.37
N ALA A 305 3.75 -10.03 -53.26
CA ALA A 305 4.58 -10.30 -52.08
C ALA A 305 4.89 -9.05 -51.21
N ASP A 306 4.98 -9.30 -49.89
CA ASP A 306 5.87 -8.74 -48.83
C ASP A 306 5.90 -7.21 -48.51
N PRO A 307 6.33 -6.75 -47.30
CA PRO A 307 7.39 -7.34 -46.44
C PRO A 307 7.27 -7.30 -44.89
N ALA A 308 7.97 -8.26 -44.29
CA ALA A 308 8.72 -8.33 -43.02
C ALA A 308 8.51 -7.29 -41.88
N THR A 309 8.28 -7.79 -40.65
CA THR A 309 9.15 -7.51 -39.47
C THR A 309 8.94 -8.51 -38.31
N SER A 310 9.96 -9.37 -38.13
CA SER A 310 10.54 -9.89 -36.87
C SER A 310 9.64 -10.17 -35.64
N ALA A 311 9.39 -11.45 -35.38
CA ALA A 311 9.10 -11.99 -34.05
C ALA A 311 10.25 -12.90 -33.59
N THR A 312 10.82 -12.60 -32.43
CA THR A 312 11.90 -13.35 -31.79
C THR A 312 11.38 -14.64 -31.16
N THR A 313 12.09 -15.71 -31.48
CA THR A 313 11.94 -17.12 -31.08
C THR A 313 12.22 -17.38 -29.59
N VAL A 314 11.39 -18.21 -28.96
CA VAL A 314 11.77 -19.06 -27.82
C VAL A 314 11.39 -20.50 -28.18
N GLY A 315 12.39 -21.37 -28.19
CA GLY A 315 12.30 -22.75 -28.69
C GLY A 315 11.55 -23.72 -27.75
N PRO A 316 11.18 -24.90 -28.27
CA PRO A 316 10.38 -25.90 -27.56
C PRO A 316 11.24 -26.90 -26.78
N ASN A 317 10.71 -27.44 -25.69
CA ASN A 317 11.24 -28.65 -25.06
C ASN A 317 10.14 -29.74 -25.06
N PRO A 318 10.40 -30.97 -25.54
CA PRO A 318 9.38 -31.99 -25.70
C PRO A 318 9.17 -32.87 -24.46
N VAL A 319 7.96 -33.40 -24.36
CA VAL A 319 7.44 -34.35 -23.38
C VAL A 319 7.74 -35.79 -23.81
N ALA A 320 8.14 -36.68 -22.89
CA ALA A 320 7.57 -38.04 -22.75
C ALA A 320 8.26 -38.87 -21.64
N GLY A 321 7.45 -39.60 -20.85
CA GLY A 321 7.81 -40.95 -20.38
C GLY A 321 7.96 -41.19 -18.87
N THR A 322 6.84 -41.47 -18.18
CA THR A 322 6.77 -42.40 -17.02
C THR A 322 6.69 -43.84 -17.58
N PRO A 323 6.92 -44.97 -16.84
CA PRO A 323 6.81 -45.12 -15.38
C PRO A 323 7.79 -46.11 -14.69
N ALA A 324 7.65 -46.19 -13.36
CA ALA A 324 7.60 -47.43 -12.55
C ALA A 324 8.53 -47.48 -11.31
N SER A 325 7.85 -47.61 -10.17
CA SER A 325 8.08 -48.64 -9.13
C SER A 325 9.11 -48.43 -8.02
N THR A 326 8.60 -48.66 -6.80
CA THR A 326 9.22 -49.33 -5.64
C THR A 326 9.76 -48.43 -4.52
N ALA A 327 8.94 -48.30 -3.46
CA ALA A 327 9.43 -48.19 -2.09
C ALA A 327 9.89 -49.60 -1.62
N PRO A 328 10.84 -49.71 -0.66
CA PRO A 328 10.41 -49.60 0.74
C PRO A 328 11.42 -48.92 1.70
N GLN A 329 10.85 -48.45 2.81
CA GLN A 329 11.41 -48.17 4.14
C GLN A 329 12.18 -49.38 4.72
N PRO A 330 12.96 -49.28 5.82
CA PRO A 330 12.84 -48.40 7.00
C PRO A 330 13.82 -47.23 7.12
#